data_AF-A0A0A9WD68-F1
#
_entry.id   AF-A0A0A9WD68-F1
#
_cell.length_a   1.000
_cell.length_b   1.000
_cell.length_c   1.000
_cell.angle_alpha   90.00
_cell.angle_beta   90.00
_cell.angle_gamma   90.00
#
_symmetry.space_group_name_H-M   'P 1'
#
loop_
_entity.id
_entity.type
_entity.pdbx_description
1 polymer ?
#
loop_
_entity_poly.entity_id
_entity_poly.type
_entity_poly.pdbx_seq_one_letter_code
_entity_poly.pdbx_strand_id
1 'polypeptide(L)'
;NNNNNNNNETKEGDEPASVDEWLEMLDLSCYADTFRKHLYTEMERVRNIWEVELTAVLEITKPGHRHRMMASLPDNGSQPTIQDINQELSHLKSSMQELETKVVPQTSGTGTLRHSHK
;
A
#
# COMPACT_ATOMS: atom_id res chain seq x y z
N ASN A 1 -9.37 -51.51 -8.54
CA ASN A 1 -8.02 -51.32 -7.99
C ASN A 1 -7.36 -50.17 -8.75
N ASN A 2 -7.45 -48.94 -8.25
CA ASN A 2 -6.49 -47.92 -8.65
C ASN A 2 -6.34 -46.92 -7.50
N ASN A 3 -5.14 -46.94 -6.94
CA ASN A 3 -4.65 -46.18 -5.82
C ASN A 3 -3.86 -44.98 -6.38
N ASN A 4 -3.87 -43.86 -5.64
CA ASN A 4 -2.86 -42.78 -5.55
C ASN A 4 -3.54 -41.40 -5.53
N ASN A 5 -3.69 -40.81 -4.34
CA ASN A 5 -2.69 -40.00 -3.61
C ASN A 5 -2.69 -38.54 -4.09
N ASN A 6 -3.23 -37.64 -3.28
CA ASN A 6 -2.41 -36.84 -2.35
C ASN A 6 -3.32 -35.82 -1.66
N ASN A 7 -3.48 -35.99 -0.34
CA ASN A 7 -4.01 -34.96 0.55
C ASN A 7 -3.10 -33.74 0.45
N ASN A 8 -3.66 -32.61 0.06
CA ASN A 8 -3.12 -31.31 0.40
C ASN A 8 -4.14 -30.66 1.33
N GLU A 9 -4.12 -31.07 2.61
CA GLU A 9 -4.79 -30.36 3.69
C GLU A 9 -3.98 -29.10 3.97
N THR A 10 -4.33 -28.02 3.27
CA THR A 10 -3.95 -26.66 3.64
C THR A 10 -4.44 -26.43 5.07
N LYS A 11 -3.52 -26.37 6.03
CA LYS A 11 -3.87 -26.08 7.43
C LYS A 11 -4.31 -24.62 7.54
N GLU A 12 -5.62 -24.40 7.57
CA GLU A 12 -6.27 -23.11 7.86
C GLU A 12 -6.13 -22.68 9.34
N GLY A 13 -4.99 -22.96 9.98
CA GLY A 13 -4.81 -22.80 11.44
C GLY A 13 -3.51 -22.13 11.90
N ASP A 14 -2.62 -21.73 10.99
CA ASP A 14 -1.29 -21.20 11.32
C ASP A 14 -1.11 -19.73 10.87
N GLU A 15 -2.17 -18.90 10.91
CA GLU A 15 -1.93 -17.45 10.85
C GLU A 15 -1.43 -16.99 12.22
N PRO A 16 -0.22 -16.40 12.32
CA PRO A 16 0.33 -15.98 13.59
C PRO A 16 -0.55 -14.91 14.24
N ALA A 17 -0.88 -15.08 15.52
CA ALA A 17 -1.75 -14.18 16.26
C ALA A 17 -1.03 -12.86 16.63
N SER A 18 0.30 -12.84 16.56
CA SER A 18 1.13 -11.69 16.92
C SER A 18 2.40 -11.60 16.07
N VAL A 19 3.01 -10.41 16.06
CA VAL A 19 4.29 -10.16 15.38
C VAL A 19 5.43 -10.98 16.00
N ASP A 20 5.40 -11.17 17.33
CA ASP A 20 6.41 -11.96 18.04
C ASP A 20 6.36 -13.44 17.61
N GLU A 21 5.15 -14.02 17.52
CA GLU A 21 4.93 -15.39 17.03
C GLU A 21 5.30 -15.54 15.54
N TRP A 22 4.93 -14.57 14.71
CA TRP A 22 5.30 -14.55 13.29
C TRP A 22 6.83 -14.56 13.12
N LEU A 23 7.54 -13.73 13.87
CA LEU A 23 9.00 -13.68 13.83
C LEU A 23 9.65 -14.98 14.33
N GLU A 24 9.06 -15.65 15.32
CA GLU A 24 9.50 -16.96 15.79
C GLU A 24 9.36 -18.05 14.72
N MET A 25 8.22 -18.09 14.03
CA MET A 25 7.99 -19.04 12.91
C MET A 25 9.01 -18.87 11.76
N LEU A 26 9.56 -17.67 11.59
CA LEU A 26 10.57 -17.37 10.56
C LEU A 26 12.02 -17.53 11.02
N ASP A 27 12.24 -17.91 12.29
CA ASP A 27 13.54 -17.91 12.96
C ASP A 27 14.20 -16.51 12.91
N LEU A 28 13.41 -15.50 13.25
CA LEU A 28 13.71 -14.06 13.16
C LEU A 28 13.34 -13.28 14.43
N SER A 29 13.13 -13.97 15.56
CA SER A 29 12.79 -13.36 16.86
C SER A 29 13.79 -12.29 17.33
N CYS A 30 15.03 -12.31 16.82
CA CYS A 30 16.02 -11.27 17.09
C CYS A 30 15.59 -9.86 16.60
N TYR A 31 14.59 -9.73 15.73
CA TYR A 31 14.04 -8.46 15.29
C TYR A 31 12.84 -7.97 16.13
N ALA A 32 12.35 -8.74 17.11
CA ALA A 32 11.14 -8.40 17.88
C ALA A 32 11.20 -6.99 18.50
N ASP A 33 12.32 -6.65 19.15
CA ASP A 33 12.54 -5.31 19.73
C ASP A 33 12.55 -4.21 18.67
N THR A 34 13.02 -4.50 17.46
CA THR A 34 13.07 -3.54 16.36
C THR A 34 11.65 -3.25 15.87
N PHE A 35 10.86 -4.29 15.60
CA PHE A 35 9.45 -4.13 15.23
C PHE A 35 8.67 -3.34 16.29
N ARG A 36 8.87 -3.64 17.59
CA ARG A 36 8.22 -2.93 18.69
C ARG A 36 8.64 -1.46 18.79
N LYS A 37 9.94 -1.15 18.68
CA LYS A 37 10.46 0.23 18.69
C LYS A 37 9.93 1.08 17.53
N HIS A 38 9.74 0.46 16.37
CA HIS A 38 9.23 1.12 15.17
C HIS A 38 7.70 1.02 15.01
N LEU A 39 6.99 0.58 16.05
CA LEU A 39 5.52 0.53 16.12
C LEU A 39 4.88 -0.40 15.06
N TYR A 40 5.59 -1.45 14.66
CA TYR A 40 5.03 -2.59 13.93
C TYR A 40 4.64 -3.69 14.92
N THR A 41 3.69 -3.40 15.81
CA THR A 41 3.21 -4.35 16.84
C THR A 41 2.01 -5.18 16.41
N GLU A 42 1.30 -4.74 15.37
CA GLU A 42 0.08 -5.38 14.87
C GLU A 42 0.34 -6.11 13.55
N MET A 43 -0.17 -7.34 13.43
CA MET A 43 -0.04 -8.13 12.20
C MET A 43 -0.69 -7.45 10.99
N GLU A 44 -1.77 -6.69 11.18
CA GLU A 44 -2.39 -5.92 10.10
C GLU A 44 -1.40 -4.92 9.46
N ARG A 45 -0.56 -4.29 10.27
CA ARG A 45 0.46 -3.36 9.78
C ARG A 45 1.61 -4.10 9.11
N VAL A 46 2.08 -5.17 9.74
CA VAL A 46 3.16 -6.02 9.19
C VAL A 46 2.74 -6.62 7.85
N ARG A 47 1.48 -7.05 7.72
CA ARG A 47 0.92 -7.56 6.47
C ARG A 47 1.07 -6.59 5.31
N ASN A 48 1.09 -5.28 5.55
CA ASN A 48 1.21 -4.25 4.51
C ASN A 48 2.63 -3.70 4.32
N ILE A 49 3.65 -4.28 4.98
CA ILE A 49 5.03 -3.77 4.93
C ILE A 49 5.70 -4.09 3.61
N TRP A 50 6.51 -3.16 3.11
CA TRP A 50 7.27 -3.34 1.86
C TRP A 50 8.76 -3.54 2.12
N GLU A 51 9.49 -4.09 1.14
CA GLU A 51 10.93 -4.33 1.28
C GLU A 51 11.72 -3.04 1.59
N VAL A 52 11.28 -1.90 1.03
CA VAL A 52 11.87 -0.60 1.32
C VAL A 52 11.72 -0.20 2.79
N GLU A 53 10.61 -0.54 3.44
CA GLU A 53 10.42 -0.29 4.87
C GLU A 53 11.27 -1.25 5.72
N LEU A 54 11.36 -2.53 5.32
CA LEU A 54 12.25 -3.49 5.98
C LEU A 54 13.71 -3.00 5.98
N THR A 55 14.16 -2.37 4.90
CA THR A 55 15.54 -1.86 4.77
C THR A 55 15.75 -0.50 5.43
N ALA A 56 14.86 0.46 5.17
CA ALA A 56 15.07 1.86 5.56
C ALA A 56 14.53 2.19 6.96
N VAL A 57 13.49 1.49 7.41
CA VAL A 57 12.84 1.76 8.71
C VAL A 57 13.29 0.74 9.75
N LEU A 58 13.24 -0.55 9.42
CA LEU A 58 13.60 -1.63 10.34
C LEU A 58 15.07 -2.05 10.25
N GLU A 59 15.85 -1.42 9.36
CA GLU A 59 17.29 -1.65 9.18
C GLU A 59 17.68 -3.14 8.95
N ILE A 60 16.79 -3.92 8.33
CA ILE A 60 17.01 -5.33 8.01
C ILE A 60 17.83 -5.46 6.73
N THR A 61 19.15 -5.34 6.88
CA THR A 61 20.10 -5.30 5.75
C THR A 61 20.35 -6.65 5.09
N LYS A 62 20.10 -7.77 5.77
CA LYS A 62 20.32 -9.13 5.24
C LYS A 62 19.25 -9.50 4.21
N PRO A 63 19.59 -9.69 2.92
CA PRO A 63 18.62 -9.98 1.87
C PRO A 63 17.83 -11.26 2.12
N GLY A 64 18.49 -12.31 2.63
CA GLY A 64 17.82 -13.56 2.97
C GLY A 64 16.77 -13.42 4.07
N HIS A 65 16.96 -12.50 5.03
CA HIS A 65 15.97 -12.24 6.08
C HIS A 65 14.75 -11.52 5.52
N ARG A 66 14.99 -10.48 4.69
CA ARG A 66 13.90 -9.77 4.02
C ARG A 66 13.10 -10.70 3.13
N HIS A 67 13.77 -11.56 2.36
CA HIS A 67 13.09 -12.51 1.50
C HIS A 67 12.20 -13.47 2.29
N ARG A 68 12.66 -14.00 3.43
CA ARG A 68 11.82 -14.84 4.32
C ARG A 68 10.59 -14.08 4.82
N MET A 69 10.77 -12.82 5.25
CA MET A 69 9.65 -11.99 5.71
C MET A 69 8.66 -11.74 4.57
N MET A 70 9.11 -11.24 3.42
CA MET A 70 8.26 -10.95 2.27
C MET A 70 7.52 -12.20 1.76
N ALA A 71 8.19 -13.36 1.75
CA ALA A 71 7.57 -14.61 1.31
C ALA A 71 6.51 -15.17 2.27
N SER A 72 6.56 -14.78 3.55
CA SER A 72 5.59 -15.20 4.56
C SER A 72 4.34 -14.33 4.62
N LEU A 73 4.38 -13.15 4.02
CA LEU A 73 3.29 -12.19 4.00
C LEU A 73 2.43 -12.38 2.75
N PRO A 74 1.14 -12.01 2.80
CA PRO A 74 0.30 -12.01 1.61
C PRO A 74 0.88 -11.09 0.53
N ASP A 75 0.73 -11.51 -0.73
CA ASP A 75 1.08 -10.67 -1.88
C ASP A 75 0.04 -9.55 -2.00
N ASN A 76 0.39 -8.35 -1.53
CA ASN A 76 -0.48 -7.18 -1.60
C ASN A 76 -0.38 -6.44 -2.95
N GLY A 77 0.22 -7.08 -3.96
CA GLY A 77 0.48 -6.48 -5.25
C GLY A 77 1.79 -5.70 -5.30
N SER A 78 2.12 -5.22 -6.50
CA SER A 78 3.35 -4.48 -6.74
C SER A 78 3.26 -3.08 -6.14
N GLN A 79 4.35 -2.66 -5.48
CA GLN A 79 4.55 -1.26 -5.10
C GLN A 79 4.35 -0.36 -6.33
N PRO A 80 3.52 0.71 -6.24
CA PRO A 80 3.36 1.68 -7.31
C PRO A 80 4.71 2.26 -7.68
N THR A 81 5.01 2.29 -8.97
CA THR A 81 6.22 2.93 -9.44
C THR A 81 6.05 4.45 -9.43
N ILE A 82 7.16 5.18 -9.46
CA ILE A 82 7.14 6.65 -9.64
C ILE A 82 6.38 7.04 -10.91
N GLN A 83 6.43 6.20 -11.94
CA GLN A 83 5.73 6.45 -13.20
C GLN A 83 4.21 6.34 -13.03
N ASP A 84 3.74 5.31 -12.31
CA ASP A 84 2.32 5.11 -12.02
C ASP A 84 1.77 6.27 -11.21
N ILE A 85 2.51 6.70 -10.19
CA ILE A 85 2.16 7.85 -9.35
C ILE A 85 2.07 9.13 -10.20
N ASN A 86 3.04 9.37 -11.10
CA ASN A 86 3.03 10.54 -11.97
C ASN A 86 1.86 10.53 -12.96
N GLN A 87 1.50 9.35 -13.48
CA GLN A 87 0.36 9.20 -14.37
C GLN A 87 -0.95 9.47 -13.62
N GLU A 88 -1.12 8.89 -12.44
CA GLU A 88 -2.29 9.09 -11.59
C GLU A 88 -2.44 10.56 -11.17
N LEU A 89 -1.33 11.22 -10.80
CA LEU A 89 -1.31 12.67 -10.53
C LEU A 89 -1.73 13.49 -11.74
N SER A 90 -1.30 13.09 -12.94
CA SER A 90 -1.66 13.79 -14.18
C SER A 90 -3.15 13.63 -14.50
N HIS A 91 -3.68 12.41 -14.35
CA HIS A 91 -5.11 12.15 -14.51
C HIS A 91 -5.94 12.94 -13.50
N LEU A 92 -5.54 12.93 -12.23
CA LEU A 92 -6.24 13.66 -11.17
C LEU A 92 -6.28 15.16 -11.44
N LYS A 93 -5.17 15.75 -11.91
CA LYS A 93 -5.12 17.17 -12.32
C LYS A 93 -6.10 17.48 -13.45
N SER A 94 -6.18 16.62 -14.46
CA SER A 94 -7.14 16.79 -15.57
C SER A 94 -8.58 16.74 -15.06
N SER A 95 -8.91 15.78 -14.20
CA SER A 95 -10.24 15.68 -13.60
C SER A 95 -10.59 16.88 -12.73
N MET A 96 -9.64 17.42 -11.94
CA MET A 96 -9.86 18.63 -11.16
C MET A 96 -10.12 19.85 -12.05
N GLN A 97 -9.37 20.02 -13.14
CA GLN A 97 -9.59 21.14 -14.07
C GLN A 97 -10.95 21.05 -14.75
N GLU A 98 -11.38 19.86 -15.18
CA GLU A 98 -12.72 19.66 -15.73
C GLU A 98 -13.82 19.99 -14.72
N LEU A 99 -13.63 19.65 -13.44
CA LEU A 99 -14.56 20.03 -12.39
C LEU A 99 -14.59 21.55 -12.21
N GLU A 100 -13.45 22.23 -12.10
CA GLU A 100 -13.37 23.69 -11.99
C GLU A 100 -14.14 24.40 -13.12
N THR A 101 -14.01 23.93 -14.36
CA THR A 101 -14.77 24.51 -15.49
C THR A 101 -16.29 24.34 -15.37
N LYS A 102 -16.76 23.33 -14.63
CA LYS A 102 -18.19 23.06 -14.40
C LYS A 102 -18.76 23.75 -13.16
N VAL A 103 -17.94 24.10 -12.16
CA VAL A 103 -18.42 24.74 -10.92
C VAL A 103 -18.41 26.28 -10.96
N VAL A 104 -17.79 26.91 -11.96
CA VAL A 104 -17.90 28.37 -12.15
C VAL A 104 -19.30 28.71 -12.67
N PRO A 105 -20.15 29.43 -11.91
CA PRO A 105 -21.34 30.03 -12.49
C PRO A 105 -20.87 31.06 -13.52
N GLN A 106 -21.41 31.01 -14.73
CA GLN A 106 -21.29 32.09 -15.71
C GLN A 106 -21.91 33.37 -15.12
N THR A 107 -21.18 34.12 -14.30
CA THR A 107 -21.53 35.48 -13.88
C THR A 107 -20.54 36.48 -14.46
N SER A 108 -20.29 36.37 -15.76
CA SER A 108 -19.67 37.45 -16.52
C SER A 108 -20.76 38.43 -16.97
N GLY A 109 -20.99 39.45 -16.14
CA GLY A 109 -21.26 40.82 -16.62
C GLY A 109 -22.71 41.32 -16.65
N THR A 110 -23.23 41.72 -15.50
CA THR A 110 -24.35 42.67 -15.38
C THR A 110 -23.92 44.07 -15.88
N GLY A 111 -24.62 44.59 -16.89
CA GLY A 111 -25.00 46.00 -17.02
C GLY A 111 -23.96 47.08 -17.34
N THR A 112 -24.07 47.70 -18.51
CA THR A 112 -24.27 49.15 -18.62
C THR A 112 -25.06 49.43 -19.91
N LEU A 113 -26.33 49.81 -19.73
CA LEU A 113 -27.21 50.33 -20.77
C LEU A 113 -26.62 51.66 -21.26
N ARG A 114 -25.80 51.62 -22.31
CA ARG A 114 -25.23 52.83 -22.90
C ARG A 114 -26.19 53.35 -23.96
N HIS A 115 -26.89 54.42 -23.61
CA HIS A 115 -27.63 55.29 -24.54
C HIS A 115 -26.74 55.64 -25.74
N SER A 116 -27.34 55.76 -26.92
CA SER A 116 -27.01 56.70 -28.01
C SER A 116 -27.40 56.09 -29.37
N HIS A 117 -28.39 56.68 -30.05
CA HIS A 117 -28.18 57.57 -31.21
C HIS A 117 -29.54 58.04 -31.79
N LYS A 118 -29.76 59.34 -31.64
CA LYS A 118 -30.16 60.36 -32.64
C LYS A 118 -31.17 60.03 -33.73
#